data_AF-A0AAV8QDK3-F1
#
_entry.id   AF-A0AAV8QDK3-F1
#
_cell.length_a   1.000
_cell.length_b   1.000
_cell.length_c   1.000
_cell.angle_alpha   90.00
_cell.angle_beta   90.00
_cell.angle_gamma   90.00
#
_symmetry.space_group_name_H-M   'P 1'
#
loop_
_entity.id
_entity.type
_entity.pdbx_description
1 polymer ?
#
loop_
_entity_poly.entity_id
_entity_poly.type
_entity_poly.pdbx_seq_one_letter_code
_entity_poly.pdbx_strand_id
1 'polypeptide(L)'
;MRGAAKKASVEGASEELERRSQYLSSLIQRTKVKSEADQDTKEVVEAAAKSERRELHDHSQHRHHHQEPRQRKQEEDVEDKQEDEEKKGIKDGDGVDGGPPQEQRQPPNVKVRAADMPLALQKRAFRCARETLASMPKLQSKRLACALKKEFDSTYGPAWHCIVGTSFGSYVTHSLGGFLYFSIDKVYILLFRTAVEPIDR
;
A
#
# COMPACT_ATOMS: atom_id res chain seq x y z
N MET A 1 -18.62 46.24 -45.44
CA MET A 1 -17.35 45.49 -45.27
C MET A 1 -17.38 44.59 -44.03
N ARG A 2 -18.03 43.41 -44.06
CA ARG A 2 -18.12 42.49 -42.88
C ARG A 2 -17.45 41.10 -43.06
N GLY A 3 -16.91 40.79 -44.24
CA GLY A 3 -16.33 39.47 -44.54
C GLY A 3 -14.92 39.24 -43.97
N ALA A 4 -14.00 40.18 -44.17
CA ALA A 4 -12.57 40.00 -43.91
C ALA A 4 -12.24 39.60 -42.45
N ALA A 5 -12.83 40.31 -41.47
CA ALA A 5 -12.56 40.08 -40.05
C ALA A 5 -12.93 38.66 -39.57
N LYS A 6 -13.94 38.01 -40.17
CA LYS A 6 -14.29 36.62 -39.84
C LYS A 6 -13.29 35.61 -40.40
N LYS A 7 -12.64 35.89 -41.53
CA LYS A 7 -11.69 34.96 -42.16
C LYS A 7 -10.41 34.83 -41.31
N ALA A 8 -9.81 35.96 -40.94
CA ALA A 8 -8.61 35.99 -40.09
C ALA A 8 -8.82 35.32 -38.72
N SER A 9 -10.01 35.47 -38.12
CA SER A 9 -10.35 34.83 -36.85
C SER A 9 -10.52 33.30 -36.94
N VAL A 10 -10.73 32.75 -38.14
CA VAL A 10 -10.82 31.29 -38.37
C VAL A 10 -9.44 30.72 -38.74
N GLU A 11 -8.64 31.47 -39.52
CA GLU A 11 -7.28 31.06 -39.88
C GLU A 11 -6.39 30.95 -38.63
N GLY A 12 -6.36 31.95 -37.75
CA GLY A 12 -5.59 31.87 -36.49
C GLY A 12 -6.06 30.77 -35.53
N ALA A 13 -7.33 30.39 -35.57
CA ALA A 13 -7.84 29.25 -34.81
C ALA A 13 -7.41 27.89 -35.41
N SER A 14 -7.29 27.81 -36.74
CA SER A 14 -6.78 26.64 -37.45
C SER A 14 -5.28 26.44 -37.23
N GLU A 15 -4.48 27.51 -37.29
CA GLU A 15 -3.03 27.48 -37.02
C GLU A 15 -2.72 27.00 -35.60
N GLU A 16 -3.46 27.47 -34.60
CA GLU A 16 -3.30 27.04 -33.20
C GLU A 16 -3.74 25.58 -33.00
N LEU A 17 -4.78 25.11 -33.71
CA LEU A 17 -5.19 23.71 -33.69
C LEU A 17 -4.12 22.79 -34.30
N GLU A 18 -3.51 23.23 -35.42
CA GLU A 18 -2.44 22.49 -36.07
C GLU A 18 -1.17 22.44 -35.22
N ARG A 19 -0.75 23.56 -34.62
CA ARG A 19 0.36 23.59 -33.64
C ARG A 19 0.14 22.61 -32.49
N ARG A 20 -1.07 22.54 -31.94
CA ARG A 20 -1.43 21.58 -30.88
C ARG A 20 -1.40 20.13 -31.37
N SER A 21 -1.88 19.86 -32.59
CA SER A 21 -1.84 18.53 -33.22
C SER A 21 -0.41 18.04 -33.41
N GLN A 22 0.48 18.89 -33.94
CA GLN A 22 1.91 18.59 -34.12
C GLN A 22 2.61 18.35 -32.77
N TYR A 23 2.34 19.20 -31.76
CA TYR A 23 2.90 19.04 -30.43
C TYR A 23 2.49 17.71 -29.77
N LEU A 24 1.19 17.38 -29.77
CA LEU A 24 0.68 16.11 -29.25
C LEU A 24 1.29 14.90 -29.98
N SER A 25 1.39 14.97 -31.31
CA SER A 25 2.05 13.93 -32.12
C SER A 25 3.50 13.71 -31.69
N SER A 26 4.25 14.79 -31.41
CA SER A 26 5.63 14.71 -30.93
C SER A 26 5.75 14.12 -29.52
N LEU A 27 4.79 14.39 -28.62
CA LEU A 27 4.73 13.79 -27.29
C LEU A 27 4.42 12.29 -27.35
N ILE A 28 3.51 11.88 -28.23
CA ILE A 28 3.16 10.46 -28.45
C ILE A 28 4.38 9.70 -28.98
N GLN A 29 5.08 10.24 -29.98
CA GLN A 29 6.32 9.65 -30.51
C GLN A 29 7.41 9.54 -29.44
N ARG A 30 7.65 10.59 -28.65
CA ARG A 30 8.63 10.57 -27.55
C ARG A 30 8.27 9.55 -26.46
N THR A 31 6.97 9.39 -26.17
CA THR A 31 6.47 8.39 -25.21
C THR A 31 6.72 6.99 -25.74
N LYS A 32 6.46 6.74 -27.03
CA LYS A 32 6.70 5.44 -27.68
C LYS A 32 8.19 5.07 -27.70
N VAL A 33 9.05 5.96 -28.20
CA VAL A 33 10.52 5.73 -28.23
C VAL A 33 11.08 5.50 -26.83
N LYS A 34 10.55 6.20 -25.82
CA LYS A 34 10.92 5.93 -24.42
C LYS A 34 10.47 4.53 -23.97
N SER A 35 9.22 4.13 -24.25
CA SER A 35 8.76 2.78 -23.88
C SER A 35 9.52 1.64 -24.56
N GLU A 36 10.04 1.87 -25.77
CA GLU A 36 10.88 0.90 -26.49
C GLU A 36 12.30 0.82 -25.87
N ALA A 37 12.92 1.96 -25.53
CA ALA A 37 14.20 1.99 -24.82
C ALA A 37 14.11 1.43 -23.38
N ASP A 38 12.99 1.66 -22.67
CA ASP A 38 12.68 1.07 -21.37
C ASP A 38 12.37 -0.44 -21.46
N GLN A 39 12.38 -1.04 -22.66
CA GLN A 39 12.14 -2.46 -22.92
C GLN A 39 13.45 -3.19 -23.28
N ASP A 40 14.24 -2.69 -24.24
CA ASP A 40 15.59 -3.20 -24.56
C ASP A 40 16.46 -3.30 -23.29
N THR A 41 16.50 -2.23 -22.49
CA THR A 41 17.30 -2.15 -21.26
C THR A 41 16.97 -3.22 -20.23
N LYS A 42 15.76 -3.80 -20.24
CA LYS A 42 15.39 -4.91 -19.34
C LYS A 42 15.93 -6.25 -19.82
N GLU A 43 15.95 -6.50 -21.13
CA GLU A 43 16.49 -7.75 -21.67
C GLU A 43 18.01 -7.86 -21.43
N VAL A 44 18.77 -6.77 -21.56
CA VAL A 44 20.22 -6.79 -21.28
C VAL A 44 20.51 -7.10 -19.80
N VAL A 45 19.74 -6.52 -18.88
CA VAL A 45 19.90 -6.73 -17.43
C VAL A 45 19.49 -8.15 -17.03
N GLU A 46 18.42 -8.71 -17.61
CA GLU A 46 18.03 -10.09 -17.36
C GLU A 46 19.02 -11.10 -17.97
N ALA A 47 19.66 -10.76 -19.11
CA ALA A 47 20.73 -11.57 -19.70
C ALA A 47 21.99 -11.58 -18.81
N ALA A 48 22.41 -10.42 -18.29
CA ALA A 48 23.55 -10.33 -17.38
C ALA A 48 23.34 -11.18 -16.10
N ALA A 49 22.19 -11.04 -15.44
CA ALA A 49 21.85 -11.80 -14.24
C ALA A 49 21.72 -13.32 -14.46
N LYS A 50 21.52 -13.77 -15.71
CA LYS A 50 21.57 -15.19 -16.11
C LYS A 50 23.00 -15.69 -16.37
N SER A 51 23.95 -14.80 -16.66
CA SER A 51 25.36 -15.15 -16.83
C SER A 51 26.05 -15.38 -15.49
N GLU A 52 25.93 -14.43 -14.55
CA GLU A 52 26.57 -14.51 -13.22
C GLU A 52 26.18 -15.78 -12.43
N ARG A 53 24.94 -16.26 -12.60
CA ARG A 53 24.46 -17.51 -11.99
C ARG A 53 25.12 -18.79 -12.51
N ARG A 54 25.82 -18.76 -13.64
CA ARG A 54 26.51 -19.93 -14.21
C ARG A 54 27.95 -20.08 -13.70
N GLU A 55 28.62 -18.97 -13.43
CA GLU A 55 30.04 -18.95 -13.06
C GLU A 55 30.28 -19.42 -11.62
N LEU A 56 29.29 -19.25 -10.74
CA LEU A 56 29.34 -19.66 -9.32
C LEU A 56 29.32 -21.18 -9.06
N HIS A 57 29.21 -22.04 -10.07
CA HIS A 57 29.09 -23.49 -9.88
C HIS A 57 30.40 -24.30 -10.04
N ASP A 58 31.48 -23.69 -10.55
CA ASP A 58 32.67 -24.43 -11.02
C ASP A 58 33.88 -24.37 -10.05
N HIS A 59 33.90 -23.42 -9.10
CA HIS A 59 35.10 -23.10 -8.31
C HIS A 59 35.07 -23.60 -6.84
N SER A 60 34.41 -24.72 -6.57
CA SER A 60 34.30 -25.31 -5.22
C SER A 60 35.49 -26.23 -4.82
N GLN A 61 36.68 -26.07 -5.42
CA GLN A 61 37.85 -26.91 -5.10
C GLN A 61 39.21 -26.19 -5.12
N HIS A 62 39.53 -25.35 -4.11
CA HIS A 62 40.76 -25.53 -3.29
C HIS A 62 40.96 -24.50 -2.13
N ARG A 63 40.91 -25.04 -0.90
CA ARG A 63 41.80 -24.80 0.27
C ARG A 63 42.30 -23.39 0.70
N HIS A 64 41.86 -23.03 1.92
CA HIS A 64 42.66 -22.66 3.13
C HIS A 64 43.10 -21.20 3.49
N HIS A 65 43.03 -20.95 4.81
CA HIS A 65 43.78 -20.03 5.71
C HIS A 65 43.55 -18.50 5.78
N HIS A 66 43.11 -18.05 6.98
CA HIS A 66 43.35 -16.73 7.66
C HIS A 66 42.73 -15.45 7.03
N GLN A 67 42.41 -14.35 7.75
CA GLN A 67 42.17 -14.04 9.18
C GLN A 67 41.41 -12.67 9.30
N GLU A 68 40.71 -12.37 10.42
CA GLU A 68 40.01 -11.07 10.66
C GLU A 68 40.95 -9.84 10.75
N PRO A 69 40.49 -8.61 10.42
CA PRO A 69 39.87 -7.68 11.41
C PRO A 69 38.50 -7.08 10.95
N ARG A 70 37.46 -6.90 11.78
CA ARG A 70 37.23 -5.84 12.82
C ARG A 70 37.37 -4.41 12.28
N GLN A 71 36.44 -3.44 12.42
CA GLN A 71 35.23 -3.18 13.24
C GLN A 71 34.37 -2.05 12.54
N ARG A 72 33.25 -1.43 12.99
CA ARG A 72 32.50 -1.35 14.28
C ARG A 72 30.99 -0.93 14.10
N LYS A 73 30.35 -0.64 15.24
CA LYS A 73 29.03 -0.04 15.59
C LYS A 73 28.80 1.41 15.05
N GLN A 74 27.63 2.06 15.14
CA GLN A 74 26.49 2.02 16.10
C GLN A 74 25.13 2.04 15.35
N GLU A 75 23.99 1.48 15.80
CA GLU A 75 23.35 1.27 17.14
C GLU A 75 22.67 2.51 17.76
N GLU A 76 21.34 2.46 17.87
CA GLU A 76 20.60 2.99 19.02
C GLU A 76 19.27 2.21 19.18
N ASP A 77 18.94 1.82 20.41
CA ASP A 77 17.85 0.87 20.73
C ASP A 77 16.59 1.57 21.28
N VAL A 78 15.42 0.98 21.04
CA VAL A 78 14.25 1.13 21.93
C VAL A 78 13.57 -0.23 22.09
N GLU A 79 13.80 -0.86 23.24
CA GLU A 79 13.21 -2.13 23.66
C GLU A 79 12.31 -1.88 24.87
N ASP A 80 11.07 -2.36 24.86
CA ASP A 80 10.29 -2.49 26.11
C ASP A 80 9.31 -3.69 26.10
N LYS A 81 9.74 -4.69 26.88
CA LYS A 81 8.98 -5.67 27.70
C LYS A 81 7.62 -6.20 27.21
N GLN A 82 7.57 -7.53 27.12
CA GLN A 82 6.36 -8.32 27.39
C GLN A 82 6.43 -8.86 28.83
N GLU A 83 5.31 -8.94 29.52
CA GLU A 83 5.17 -9.71 30.77
C GLU A 83 4.16 -10.84 30.54
N ASP A 84 4.57 -12.08 30.82
CA ASP A 84 3.72 -13.28 30.79
C ASP A 84 3.22 -13.59 32.21
N GLU A 85 1.91 -13.80 32.38
CA GLU A 85 1.34 -14.39 33.60
C GLU A 85 0.79 -15.79 33.29
N GLU A 86 1.52 -16.84 33.69
CA GLU A 86 0.99 -18.20 33.74
C GLU A 86 -0.05 -18.31 34.87
N LYS A 87 -1.27 -18.75 34.56
CA LYS A 87 -2.19 -19.31 35.57
C LYS A 87 -2.78 -20.64 35.12
N LYS A 88 -2.38 -21.67 35.85
CA LYS A 88 -2.67 -23.10 35.64
C LYS A 88 -3.95 -23.50 36.39
N GLY A 89 -4.84 -24.23 35.74
CA GLY A 89 -6.06 -24.77 36.36
C GLY A 89 -6.49 -26.08 35.72
N ILE A 90 -6.64 -27.13 36.52
CA ILE A 90 -7.05 -28.48 36.08
C ILE A 90 -8.48 -28.72 36.56
N LYS A 91 -9.34 -29.25 35.67
CA LYS A 91 -10.42 -30.17 36.08
C LYS A 91 -10.98 -30.98 34.92
N ASP A 92 -11.39 -32.20 35.25
CA ASP A 92 -11.81 -33.26 34.35
C ASP A 92 -13.31 -33.18 34.01
N GLY A 93 -13.72 -33.82 32.91
CA GLY A 93 -15.13 -33.99 32.53
C GLY A 93 -15.33 -34.58 31.14
N ASP A 94 -15.98 -35.75 31.05
CA ASP A 94 -16.31 -36.43 29.80
C ASP A 94 -17.34 -35.68 28.94
N GLY A 95 -17.25 -35.84 27.62
CA GLY A 95 -18.23 -35.32 26.66
C GLY A 95 -17.92 -35.70 25.21
N VAL A 96 -18.55 -36.77 24.71
CA VAL A 96 -18.42 -37.21 23.32
C VAL A 96 -19.52 -36.57 22.47
N ASP A 97 -19.13 -35.79 21.45
CA ASP A 97 -19.90 -35.66 20.21
C ASP A 97 -18.97 -35.42 18.99
N GLY A 98 -19.38 -35.95 17.83
CA GLY A 98 -18.57 -36.09 16.62
C GLY A 98 -18.75 -34.95 15.61
N GLY A 99 -18.48 -33.70 16.00
CA GLY A 99 -18.49 -32.57 15.07
C GLY A 99 -17.37 -32.65 14.02
N PRO A 100 -17.59 -32.25 12.75
CA PRO A 100 -16.53 -32.16 11.75
C PRO A 100 -15.50 -31.09 12.16
N PRO A 101 -14.22 -31.18 11.74
CA PRO A 101 -13.19 -30.22 12.14
C PRO A 101 -13.54 -28.79 11.73
N GLN A 102 -14.02 -28.00 12.68
CA GLN A 102 -14.08 -26.54 12.53
C GLN A 102 -12.65 -26.03 12.54
N GLU A 103 -12.13 -25.69 11.36
CA GLU A 103 -10.83 -25.04 11.20
C GLU A 103 -10.76 -23.82 12.12
N GLN A 104 -9.99 -23.92 13.21
CA GLN A 104 -9.89 -22.91 14.26
C GLN A 104 -9.10 -21.70 13.74
N ARG A 105 -9.75 -20.90 12.90
CA ARG A 105 -9.27 -19.62 12.41
C ARG A 105 -9.09 -18.68 13.59
N GLN A 106 -7.87 -18.63 14.10
CA GLN A 106 -7.46 -17.67 15.11
C GLN A 106 -7.90 -16.26 14.69
N PRO A 107 -8.40 -15.43 15.62
CA PRO A 107 -8.91 -14.11 15.27
C PRO A 107 -7.80 -13.29 14.57
N PRO A 108 -8.07 -12.72 13.37
CA PRO A 108 -7.07 -12.01 12.58
C PRO A 108 -6.30 -10.98 13.41
N ASN A 109 -4.97 -11.03 13.38
CA ASN A 109 -4.13 -10.38 14.37
C ASN A 109 -4.00 -8.88 14.08
N VAL A 110 -4.74 -8.07 14.84
CA VAL A 110 -4.76 -6.61 14.74
C VAL A 110 -3.56 -6.03 15.49
N LYS A 111 -2.63 -5.40 14.77
CA LYS A 111 -1.49 -4.67 15.35
C LYS A 111 -1.58 -3.19 14.98
N VAL A 112 -1.80 -2.32 15.96
CA VAL A 112 -1.73 -0.87 15.78
C VAL A 112 -0.28 -0.46 15.56
N ARG A 113 -0.05 0.53 14.69
CA ARG A 113 1.28 1.05 14.34
C ARG A 113 1.43 2.52 14.71
N ALA A 114 0.38 3.32 14.52
CA ALA A 114 0.23 4.66 15.06
C ALA A 114 -1.26 5.02 15.12
N ALA A 115 -1.68 5.85 16.08
CA ALA A 115 -3.06 6.30 16.18
C ALA A 115 -3.18 7.67 16.85
N ASP A 116 -3.95 8.55 16.23
CA ASP A 116 -4.55 9.75 16.83
C ASP A 116 -6.06 9.65 16.60
N MET A 117 -6.71 8.81 17.40
CA MET A 117 -8.18 8.76 17.53
C MET A 117 -8.60 7.96 18.78
N PRO A 118 -9.77 8.22 19.37
CA PRO A 118 -10.25 7.49 20.55
C PRO A 118 -10.41 5.98 20.34
N LEU A 119 -10.15 5.18 21.37
CA LEU A 119 -10.22 3.70 21.31
C LEU A 119 -11.57 3.16 20.83
N ALA A 120 -12.68 3.86 21.07
CA ALA A 120 -14.00 3.49 20.55
C ALA A 120 -14.06 3.54 19.01
N LEU A 121 -13.41 4.54 18.41
CA LEU A 121 -13.33 4.74 16.96
C LEU A 121 -12.38 3.73 16.31
N GLN A 122 -11.24 3.45 16.97
CA GLN A 122 -10.34 2.36 16.59
C GLN A 122 -11.06 0.99 16.58
N LYS A 123 -11.83 0.68 17.63
CA LYS A 123 -12.65 -0.53 17.73
C LYS A 123 -13.74 -0.62 16.65
N ARG A 124 -14.21 0.50 16.07
CA ARG A 124 -15.09 0.49 14.89
C ARG A 124 -14.30 0.14 13.62
N ALA A 125 -13.14 0.76 13.41
CA ALA A 125 -12.27 0.48 12.25
C ALA A 125 -11.83 -1.00 12.21
N PHE A 126 -11.34 -1.55 13.32
CA PHE A 126 -10.91 -2.96 13.39
C PHE A 126 -12.06 -3.93 13.11
N ARG A 127 -13.27 -3.62 13.59
CA ARG A 127 -14.47 -4.43 13.37
C ARG A 127 -14.87 -4.43 11.89
N CYS A 128 -15.09 -3.25 11.31
CA CYS A 128 -15.43 -3.08 9.91
C CYS A 128 -14.39 -3.74 8.98
N ALA A 129 -13.10 -3.60 9.31
CA ALA A 129 -12.03 -4.25 8.55
C ALA A 129 -12.06 -5.78 8.65
N ARG A 130 -12.26 -6.35 9.85
CA ARG A 130 -12.37 -7.81 10.04
C ARG A 130 -13.61 -8.39 9.36
N GLU A 131 -14.77 -7.74 9.49
CA GLU A 131 -16.02 -8.14 8.84
C GLU A 131 -15.88 -8.09 7.30
N THR A 132 -15.29 -7.01 6.78
CA THR A 132 -15.05 -6.86 5.34
C THR A 132 -14.07 -7.92 4.82
N LEU A 133 -12.96 -8.18 5.53
CA LEU A 133 -12.01 -9.24 5.17
C LEU A 133 -12.65 -10.64 5.23
N ALA A 134 -13.43 -10.95 6.28
CA ALA A 134 -14.12 -12.23 6.40
C ALA A 134 -15.14 -12.47 5.27
N SER A 135 -15.72 -11.40 4.70
CA SER A 135 -16.63 -11.49 3.55
C SER A 135 -15.94 -11.79 2.20
N MET A 136 -14.60 -11.85 2.15
CA MET A 136 -13.83 -11.95 0.90
C MET A 136 -12.80 -13.09 0.96
N PRO A 137 -12.89 -14.13 0.08
CA PRO A 137 -11.94 -15.25 0.07
C PRO A 137 -10.54 -14.89 -0.44
N LYS A 138 -10.35 -13.67 -0.97
CA LYS A 138 -9.06 -13.09 -1.38
C LYS A 138 -9.06 -11.60 -1.06
N LEU A 139 -7.90 -11.04 -0.71
CA LEU A 139 -7.76 -9.61 -0.43
C LEU A 139 -8.14 -8.76 -1.65
N GLN A 140 -9.18 -7.92 -1.52
CA GLN A 140 -9.54 -6.89 -2.49
C GLN A 140 -9.31 -5.51 -1.86
N SER A 141 -8.07 -5.00 -1.92
CA SER A 141 -7.67 -3.77 -1.22
C SER A 141 -8.58 -2.58 -1.52
N LYS A 142 -8.98 -2.39 -2.80
CA LYS A 142 -9.93 -1.36 -3.22
C LYS A 142 -11.30 -1.49 -2.55
N ARG A 143 -11.78 -2.71 -2.30
CA ARG A 143 -13.08 -2.98 -1.66
C ARG A 143 -13.02 -2.74 -0.15
N LEU A 144 -11.93 -3.16 0.50
CA LEU A 144 -11.69 -2.87 1.94
C LEU A 144 -11.56 -1.36 2.19
N ALA A 145 -10.76 -0.66 1.38
CA ALA A 145 -10.62 0.80 1.48
C ALA A 145 -11.95 1.53 1.24
N CYS A 146 -12.74 1.08 0.24
CA CYS A 146 -14.05 1.66 -0.06
C CYS A 146 -15.06 1.44 1.07
N ALA A 147 -15.06 0.26 1.70
CA ALA A 147 -15.93 -0.05 2.84
C ALA A 147 -15.60 0.83 4.05
N LEU A 148 -14.34 0.88 4.47
CA LEU A 148 -13.88 1.71 5.59
C LEU A 148 -14.14 3.19 5.36
N LYS A 149 -13.86 3.70 4.15
CA LYS A 149 -14.14 5.12 3.82
C LYS A 149 -15.63 5.45 3.93
N LYS A 150 -16.50 4.63 3.34
CA LYS A 150 -17.96 4.84 3.37
C LYS A 150 -18.55 4.77 4.77
N GLU A 151 -18.15 3.77 5.54
CA GLU A 151 -18.53 3.59 6.94
C GLU A 151 -18.20 4.84 7.76
N PHE A 152 -17.00 5.40 7.58
CA PHE A 152 -16.53 6.54 8.35
C PHE A 152 -17.06 7.89 7.85
N ASP A 153 -17.14 8.12 6.53
CA ASP A 153 -17.82 9.29 5.96
C ASP A 153 -19.28 9.38 6.44
N SER A 154 -20.00 8.24 6.45
CA SER A 154 -21.42 8.19 6.79
C SER A 154 -21.70 8.27 8.30
N THR A 155 -20.74 7.90 9.16
CA THR A 155 -20.93 7.86 10.63
C THR A 155 -20.31 9.07 11.33
N TYR A 156 -19.23 9.64 10.78
CA TYR A 156 -18.41 10.68 11.42
C TYR A 156 -18.19 11.93 10.55
N GLY A 157 -18.90 12.01 9.41
CA GLY A 157 -18.81 13.09 8.44
C GLY A 157 -17.59 12.98 7.51
N PRO A 158 -17.67 13.52 6.28
CA PRO A 158 -16.53 13.56 5.36
C PRO A 158 -15.45 14.55 5.82
N ALA A 159 -14.23 14.52 5.28
CA ALA A 159 -13.72 13.57 4.29
C ALA A 159 -12.71 12.59 4.92
N TRP A 160 -13.08 11.31 4.98
CA TRP A 160 -12.15 10.23 5.32
C TRP A 160 -11.44 9.71 4.07
N HIS A 161 -10.24 9.18 4.26
CA HIS A 161 -9.41 8.55 3.23
C HIS A 161 -8.89 7.24 3.79
N CYS A 162 -8.86 6.19 2.95
CA CYS A 162 -8.35 4.89 3.36
C CYS A 162 -7.38 4.35 2.30
N ILE A 163 -6.18 3.99 2.73
CA ILE A 163 -5.14 3.33 1.93
C ILE A 163 -4.97 1.92 2.48
N VAL A 164 -4.93 0.92 1.59
CA VAL A 164 -4.84 -0.51 1.93
C VAL A 164 -3.84 -1.19 1.00
N GLY A 165 -2.88 -1.92 1.56
CA GLY A 165 -1.88 -2.65 0.78
C GLY A 165 -1.06 -3.63 1.62
N THR A 166 -0.18 -4.40 0.98
CA THR A 166 0.82 -5.25 1.66
C THR A 166 2.12 -4.50 1.97
N SER A 167 2.35 -3.38 1.29
CA SER A 167 3.37 -2.37 1.61
C SER A 167 2.95 -1.03 0.97
N PHE A 168 3.22 0.08 1.65
CA PHE A 168 3.12 1.44 1.11
C PHE A 168 3.94 2.41 1.98
N GLY A 169 4.39 3.52 1.38
CA GLY A 169 4.84 4.70 2.10
C GLY A 169 3.74 5.77 2.09
N SER A 170 3.70 6.62 3.13
CA SER A 170 2.69 7.68 3.25
C SER A 170 3.23 8.87 4.01
N TYR A 171 3.04 10.08 3.47
CA TYR A 171 3.28 11.34 4.16
C TYR A 171 2.01 12.19 4.01
N VAL A 172 1.21 12.29 5.08
CA VAL A 172 -0.16 12.84 5.00
C VAL A 172 -0.49 13.77 6.16
N THR A 173 -0.93 14.98 5.83
CA THR A 173 -1.58 15.89 6.80
C THR A 173 -3.00 15.40 7.07
N HIS A 174 -3.38 15.36 8.35
CA HIS A 174 -4.66 14.84 8.82
C HIS A 174 -5.24 15.73 9.92
N SER A 175 -6.56 15.63 10.13
CA SER A 175 -7.25 16.28 11.24
C SER A 175 -6.98 15.55 12.56
N LEU A 176 -6.83 16.32 13.64
CA LEU A 176 -6.71 15.81 15.00
C LEU A 176 -7.87 14.86 15.38
N GLY A 177 -7.55 13.82 16.14
CA GLY A 177 -8.48 12.76 16.56
C GLY A 177 -9.03 11.91 15.41
N GLY A 178 -8.43 12.01 14.21
CA GLY A 178 -8.93 11.44 12.96
C GLY A 178 -7.97 10.53 12.22
N PHE A 179 -6.91 9.98 12.83
CA PHE A 179 -5.87 9.18 12.16
C PHE A 179 -5.64 7.81 12.81
N LEU A 180 -5.52 6.76 12.00
CA LEU A 180 -5.23 5.40 12.44
C LEU A 180 -4.42 4.63 11.39
N TYR A 181 -3.24 4.15 11.78
CA TYR A 181 -2.42 3.22 11.01
C TYR A 181 -2.30 1.88 11.77
N PHE A 182 -2.75 0.80 11.13
CA PHE A 182 -2.73 -0.54 11.70
C PHE A 182 -2.51 -1.62 10.63
N SER A 183 -2.24 -2.84 11.08
CA SER A 183 -2.16 -4.02 10.23
C SER A 183 -3.07 -5.13 10.75
N ILE A 184 -3.70 -5.86 9.83
CA ILE A 184 -4.34 -7.16 10.08
C ILE A 184 -3.50 -8.20 9.33
N ASP A 185 -2.85 -9.09 10.08
CA ASP A 185 -1.94 -10.12 9.57
C ASP A 185 -0.82 -9.56 8.65
N LYS A 186 -0.98 -9.61 7.32
CA LYS A 186 -0.06 -9.06 6.31
C LYS A 186 -0.64 -7.89 5.52
N VAL A 187 -1.80 -7.39 5.91
CA VAL A 187 -2.51 -6.27 5.27
C VAL A 187 -2.34 -5.03 6.14
N TYR A 188 -1.78 -3.97 5.57
CA TYR A 188 -1.66 -2.66 6.19
C TYR A 188 -2.86 -1.79 5.78
N ILE A 189 -3.41 -1.07 6.76
CA ILE A 189 -4.55 -0.16 6.61
C ILE A 189 -4.19 1.17 7.27
N LEU A 190 -4.21 2.24 6.47
CA LEU A 190 -4.10 3.61 6.92
C LEU A 190 -5.44 4.31 6.66
N LEU A 191 -6.09 4.79 7.72
CA LEU A 191 -7.39 5.46 7.70
C LEU A 191 -7.21 6.85 8.34
N PHE A 192 -7.50 7.92 7.60
CA PHE A 192 -7.33 9.28 8.10
C PHE A 192 -8.41 10.25 7.59
N ARG A 193 -8.79 11.23 8.42
CA ARG A 193 -9.66 12.35 8.05
C ARG A 193 -8.83 13.56 7.63
N THR A 194 -9.25 14.28 6.61
CA THR A 194 -8.71 15.60 6.24
C THR A 194 -9.71 16.70 6.58
N ALA A 195 -9.21 17.88 6.93
CA ALA A 195 -10.03 19.09 6.93
C ALA A 195 -10.50 19.37 5.50
N VAL A 196 -11.80 19.63 5.34
CA VAL A 196 -12.42 20.02 4.07
C VAL A 196 -13.41 21.14 4.37
N GLU A 197 -13.02 22.36 4.04
CA GLU A 197 -13.96 23.49 4.08
C GLU A 197 -14.98 23.31 2.94
N PRO A 198 -16.30 23.34 3.21
CA PRO A 198 -17.30 23.36 2.17
C PRO A 198 -17.12 24.61 1.30
N ILE A 199 -17.00 24.40 -0.02
CA ILE A 199 -17.13 25.51 -0.97
C ILE A 199 -18.61 25.68 -1.23
N ASP A 200 -19.23 26.64 -0.56
CA ASP A 200 -20.57 27.13 -0.90
C ASP A 200 -20.59 27.62 -2.36
N ARG A 201 -21.66 27.29 -3.10
CA ARG A 201 -21.80 27.49 -4.55
C ARG A 201 -23.19 27.96 -4.92
#